data_AF-A0A1C6LW47-F1
#
_entry.id   AF-A0A1C6LW47-F1
#
_cell.length_a   1.000
_cell.length_b   1.000
_cell.length_c   1.000
_cell.angle_alpha   90.00
_cell.angle_beta   90.00
_cell.angle_gamma   90.00
#
_symmetry.space_group_name_H-M   'P 1'
#
loop_
_entity.id
_entity.type
_entity.pdbx_description
1 polymer ?
#
loop_
_entity_poly.entity_id
_entity_poly.type
_entity_poly.pdbx_seq_one_letter_code
_entity_poly.pdbx_strand_id
1 'polypeptide(L)'
;MPEFEFSGRHVVADLYGISPSVINDDALIMRSLEAGIRRAGATICGTQVKNFTPSGFTALYLLSESHVSVHTYPDELSLFFDAFTCGSRCRPELIISELVAALGECEHRVKVLDRGVECEVDATQLVG
;
A
#
# COMPACT_ATOMS: atom_id res chain seq x y z
N MET A 1 -16.52 20.93 13.23
CA MET A 1 -16.26 19.61 12.61
C MET A 1 -14.88 19.72 12.01
N PRO A 2 -13.95 18.76 12.17
CA PRO A 2 -12.70 18.87 11.44
C PRO A 2 -13.06 18.86 9.96
N GLU A 3 -12.55 19.84 9.20
CA GLU A 3 -12.63 19.86 7.75
C GLU A 3 -12.08 18.53 7.25
N PHE A 4 -12.93 17.70 6.64
CA PHE A 4 -12.43 16.58 5.85
C PHE A 4 -11.82 17.20 4.60
N GLU A 5 -10.51 17.37 4.64
CA GLU A 5 -9.71 17.79 3.49
C GLU A 5 -9.94 16.76 2.38
N PHE A 6 -10.51 17.18 1.25
CA PHE A 6 -10.64 16.32 0.05
C PHE A 6 -9.28 16.20 -0.62
N SER A 7 -8.32 15.64 0.10
CA SER A 7 -6.98 15.36 -0.37
C SER A 7 -6.57 13.99 0.15
N GLY A 8 -5.58 13.37 -0.49
CA GLY A 8 -5.02 12.13 -0.02
C GLY A 8 -3.82 11.72 -0.84
N ARG A 9 -3.12 10.71 -0.33
CA ARG A 9 -1.89 10.21 -0.94
C ARG A 9 -2.02 8.72 -1.14
N HIS A 10 -1.77 8.27 -2.36
CA HIS A 10 -1.89 6.88 -2.75
C HIS A 10 -0.54 6.36 -3.22
N VAL A 11 0.08 5.53 -2.41
CA VAL A 11 1.27 4.79 -2.78
C VAL A 11 0.82 3.51 -3.47
N VAL A 12 1.32 3.25 -4.66
CA VAL A 12 1.21 1.94 -5.33
C VAL A 12 2.63 1.44 -5.61
N ALA A 13 2.87 0.16 -5.37
CA ALA A 13 4.18 -0.42 -5.55
C ALA A 13 4.14 -1.84 -6.09
N ASP A 14 5.08 -2.13 -6.99
CA ASP A 14 5.39 -3.48 -7.44
C ASP A 14 6.75 -3.88 -6.86
N LEU A 15 6.84 -5.02 -6.19
CA LEU A 15 8.08 -5.54 -5.60
C LEU A 15 8.41 -6.89 -6.20
N TYR A 16 9.70 -7.10 -6.53
CA TYR A 16 10.21 -8.24 -7.28
C TYR A 16 11.46 -8.84 -6.64
N GLY A 17 11.70 -10.13 -6.89
CA GLY A 17 12.93 -10.81 -6.45
C GLY A 17 12.98 -11.04 -4.95
N ILE A 18 11.83 -11.17 -4.29
CA ILE A 18 11.74 -11.42 -2.85
C ILE A 18 12.21 -12.86 -2.57
N SER A 19 13.00 -13.06 -1.52
CA SER A 19 13.47 -14.40 -1.12
C SER A 19 12.30 -15.38 -0.97
N PRO A 20 12.41 -16.64 -1.47
CA PRO A 20 11.36 -17.65 -1.33
C PRO A 20 10.92 -17.87 0.12
N SER A 21 11.86 -17.80 1.07
CA SER A 21 11.55 -17.95 2.50
C SER A 21 10.72 -16.78 3.07
N VAL A 22 10.86 -15.60 2.48
CA VAL A 22 10.20 -14.36 2.93
C VAL A 22 8.83 -14.22 2.29
N ILE A 23 8.71 -14.45 0.97
CA ILE A 23 7.44 -14.32 0.24
C ILE A 23 6.39 -15.36 0.67
N ASN A 24 6.83 -16.48 1.26
CA ASN A 24 5.97 -17.51 1.84
C ASN A 24 5.73 -17.35 3.35
N ASP A 25 6.26 -16.29 3.98
CA ASP A 25 5.97 -15.94 5.38
C ASP A 25 4.88 -14.88 5.44
N ASP A 26 3.63 -15.30 5.25
CA ASP A 26 2.44 -14.44 5.31
C ASP A 26 2.38 -13.64 6.62
N ALA A 27 2.82 -14.25 7.72
CA ALA A 27 2.80 -13.64 9.04
C ALA A 27 3.83 -12.50 9.15
N LEU A 28 5.02 -12.65 8.57
CA LEU A 28 6.01 -11.58 8.47
C LEU A 28 5.46 -10.40 7.67
N ILE A 29 4.91 -10.67 6.48
CA ILE A 29 4.37 -9.64 5.60
C ILE A 29 3.25 -8.88 6.30
N MET A 30 2.25 -9.59 6.85
CA MET A 30 1.14 -8.95 7.57
C MET A 30 1.61 -8.15 8.79
N ARG A 31 2.54 -8.68 9.60
CA ARG A 31 3.08 -7.93 10.76
C ARG A 31 3.81 -6.66 10.32
N SER A 32 4.57 -6.71 9.23
CA SER A 32 5.28 -5.53 8.70
C SER A 32 4.31 -4.45 8.22
N LEU A 33 3.22 -4.84 7.54
CA LEU A 33 2.16 -3.94 7.10
C LEU A 33 1.47 -3.29 8.29
N GLU A 34 1.06 -4.06 9.28
CA GLU A 34 0.42 -3.49 10.47
C GLU A 34 1.34 -2.56 11.26
N ALA A 35 2.64 -2.88 11.36
CA ALA A 35 3.62 -2.01 11.98
C ALA A 35 3.76 -0.69 11.17
N GLY A 36 3.83 -0.81 9.84
CA GLY A 36 3.83 0.31 8.90
C GLY A 36 2.62 1.22 9.08
N ILE A 37 1.41 0.64 9.08
CA ILE A 37 0.14 1.35 9.25
C ILE A 37 0.12 2.14 10.57
N ARG A 38 0.51 1.49 11.68
CA ARG A 38 0.56 2.16 13.00
C ARG A 38 1.59 3.29 13.02
N ARG A 39 2.77 3.10 12.43
CA ARG A 39 3.80 4.17 12.32
C ARG A 39 3.38 5.31 11.38
N ALA A 40 2.58 5.01 10.36
CA ALA A 40 2.00 6.00 9.47
C ALA A 40 0.94 6.89 10.16
N GLY A 41 0.53 6.55 11.39
CA GLY A 41 -0.49 7.28 12.15
C GLY A 41 -1.92 6.86 11.83
N ALA A 42 -2.10 5.79 11.06
CA ALA A 42 -3.42 5.29 10.66
C ALA A 42 -3.99 4.29 11.68
N THR A 43 -5.31 4.25 11.78
CA THR A 43 -6.04 3.30 12.63
C THR A 43 -6.62 2.19 11.78
N ILE A 44 -6.35 0.93 12.13
CA ILE A 44 -6.95 -0.24 11.48
C ILE A 44 -8.34 -0.46 12.06
N CYS A 45 -9.36 -0.37 11.22
CA CYS A 45 -10.76 -0.64 11.58
C CYS A 45 -11.16 -2.10 11.32
N GLY A 46 -10.46 -2.78 10.41
CA GLY A 46 -10.70 -4.19 10.10
C GLY A 46 -9.65 -4.75 9.15
N THR A 47 -9.52 -6.07 9.13
CA THR A 47 -8.61 -6.79 8.24
C THR A 47 -9.36 -7.96 7.60
N GLN A 48 -9.24 -8.12 6.27
CA GLN A 48 -9.72 -9.29 5.55
C GLN A 48 -8.56 -9.94 4.81
N VAL A 49 -8.45 -11.27 4.91
CA VAL A 49 -7.37 -12.05 4.29
C VAL A 49 -7.98 -13.21 3.50
N LYS A 50 -7.47 -13.41 2.28
CA LYS A 50 -7.81 -14.53 1.41
C LYS A 50 -6.54 -15.24 0.97
N ASN A 51 -6.35 -16.47 1.47
CA ASN A 51 -5.28 -17.35 1.01
C ASN A 51 -5.68 -18.06 -0.28
N PHE A 52 -4.70 -18.27 -1.15
CA PHE A 52 -4.82 -18.99 -2.41
C PHE A 52 -4.11 -20.34 -2.36
N THR A 53 -4.42 -21.20 -3.33
CA THR A 53 -3.80 -22.52 -3.49
C THR A 53 -3.10 -22.55 -4.84
N PRO A 54 -1.84 -23.03 -4.93
CA PRO A 54 -1.06 -23.68 -3.87
C PRO A 54 -0.42 -22.72 -2.85
N SER A 55 -0.25 -21.44 -3.18
CA SER A 55 0.42 -20.45 -2.36
C SER A 55 -0.10 -19.03 -2.65
N GLY A 56 0.29 -18.07 -1.81
CA GLY A 56 -0.04 -16.66 -1.96
C GLY A 56 -1.32 -16.23 -1.23
N PHE A 57 -1.45 -14.93 -1.00
CA PHE A 57 -2.61 -14.35 -0.34
C PHE A 57 -2.89 -12.92 -0.81
N THR A 58 -4.12 -12.49 -0.59
CA THR A 58 -4.52 -11.08 -0.60
C THR A 58 -4.89 -10.66 0.82
N ALA A 59 -4.39 -9.52 1.28
CA ALA A 59 -4.88 -8.89 2.51
C ALA A 59 -5.34 -7.45 2.24
N LEU A 60 -6.45 -7.07 2.88
CA LEU A 60 -7.02 -5.73 2.85
C LEU A 60 -7.20 -5.24 4.29
N TYR A 61 -6.56 -4.12 4.60
CA TYR A 61 -6.73 -3.39 5.85
C TYR A 61 -7.66 -2.21 5.60
N LEU A 62 -8.83 -2.24 6.23
CA LEU A 62 -9.72 -1.08 6.28
C LEU A 62 -9.15 -0.09 7.29
N LEU A 63 -8.86 1.13 6.86
CA LEU A 63 -8.43 2.21 7.73
C LEU A 63 -9.61 3.11 8.10
N SER A 64 -9.48 3.90 9.16
CA SER A 64 -10.49 4.90 9.55
C SER A 64 -10.85 5.85 8.40
N GLU A 65 -9.91 6.12 7.50
CA GLU A 65 -10.08 7.03 6.37
C GLU A 65 -9.29 6.55 5.14
N SER A 66 -9.54 5.33 4.61
CA SER A 66 -8.96 4.74 3.35
C SER A 66 -8.75 3.21 3.45
N HIS A 67 -7.64 2.67 2.91
CA HIS A 67 -7.26 1.27 2.90
C HIS A 67 -5.76 1.05 2.64
N VAL A 68 -5.28 -0.14 3.01
CA VAL A 68 -4.01 -0.71 2.54
C VAL A 68 -4.30 -2.10 1.99
N SER A 69 -3.72 -2.44 0.85
CA SER A 69 -3.88 -3.75 0.24
C SER A 69 -2.55 -4.35 -0.21
N VAL A 70 -2.48 -5.68 -0.19
CA VAL A 70 -1.33 -6.45 -0.68
C VAL A 70 -1.82 -7.71 -1.39
N HIS A 71 -1.13 -8.06 -2.47
CA HIS A 71 -1.33 -9.29 -3.24
C HIS A 71 0.01 -9.99 -3.44
N THR A 72 0.18 -11.20 -2.91
CA THR A 72 1.44 -11.94 -3.04
C THR A 72 1.37 -13.01 -4.14
N TYR A 73 2.48 -13.15 -4.86
CA TYR A 73 2.67 -14.14 -5.93
C TYR A 73 3.97 -14.90 -5.66
N PRO A 74 3.97 -15.90 -4.77
CA PRO A 74 5.19 -16.63 -4.42
C PRO A 74 5.88 -17.31 -5.60
N ASP A 75 5.12 -17.79 -6.60
CA ASP A 75 5.68 -18.41 -7.81
C ASP A 75 6.49 -17.43 -8.67
N GLU A 76 6.19 -16.13 -8.57
CA GLU A 76 6.88 -15.04 -9.26
C GLU A 76 7.85 -14.28 -8.34
N LEU A 77 8.02 -14.71 -7.08
CA LEU A 77 8.82 -14.04 -6.06
C LEU A 77 8.49 -12.53 -5.94
N SER A 78 7.21 -12.20 -6.07
CA SER A 78 6.75 -10.82 -6.27
C SER A 78 5.47 -10.52 -5.49
N LEU A 79 5.20 -9.24 -5.24
CA LEU A 79 3.93 -8.78 -4.69
C LEU A 79 3.54 -7.40 -5.23
N PHE A 80 2.24 -7.15 -5.25
CA PHE A 80 1.67 -5.82 -5.45
C PHE A 80 1.24 -5.25 -4.10
N PHE A 81 1.44 -3.95 -3.93
CA PHE A 81 1.09 -3.23 -2.73
C PHE A 81 0.41 -1.91 -3.09
N ASP A 82 -0.61 -1.56 -2.31
CA ASP A 82 -1.18 -0.22 -2.31
C ASP A 82 -1.48 0.27 -0.89
N ALA A 83 -1.26 1.55 -0.68
CA ALA A 83 -1.63 2.26 0.54
C ALA A 83 -2.19 3.62 0.15
N PHE A 84 -3.50 3.76 0.29
CA PHE A 84 -4.17 5.04 0.17
C PHE A 84 -4.40 5.59 1.58
N THR A 85 -4.20 6.89 1.78
CA THR A 85 -4.61 7.60 3.01
C THR A 85 -5.21 8.96 2.69
N CYS A 86 -6.26 9.35 3.40
CA CYS A 86 -6.86 10.69 3.28
C CYS A 86 -6.13 11.74 4.14
N GLY A 87 -6.23 12.99 3.71
CA GLY A 87 -5.64 14.16 4.35
C GLY A 87 -4.11 14.15 4.35
N SER A 88 -3.54 15.08 5.12
CA SER A 88 -2.09 15.31 5.23
C SER A 88 -1.43 14.66 6.45
N ARG A 89 -2.21 14.03 7.34
CA ARG A 89 -1.71 13.49 8.61
C ARG A 89 -1.03 12.14 8.48
N CYS A 90 -1.59 11.25 7.67
CA CYS A 90 -1.05 9.91 7.48
C CYS A 90 0.01 9.92 6.36
N ARG A 91 1.09 9.16 6.56
CA ARG A 91 2.18 9.05 5.58
C ARG A 91 2.28 7.61 5.04
N PRO A 92 1.63 7.29 3.92
CA PRO A 92 1.60 5.93 3.38
C PRO A 92 2.99 5.43 2.94
N GLU A 93 3.95 6.33 2.72
CA GLU A 93 5.34 5.99 2.41
C GLU A 93 6.02 5.22 3.56
N LEU A 94 5.60 5.46 4.81
CA LEU A 94 6.13 4.74 5.95
C LEU A 94 5.67 3.27 5.97
N ILE A 95 4.54 2.97 5.32
CA ILE A 95 4.00 1.62 5.24
C ILE A 95 4.83 0.79 4.26
N ILE A 96 5.05 1.30 3.05
CA ILE A 96 5.91 0.63 2.06
C ILE A 96 7.36 0.56 2.54
N SER A 97 7.87 1.60 3.22
CA SER A 97 9.23 1.58 3.76
C SER A 97 9.42 0.46 4.78
N GLU A 98 8.42 0.17 5.61
CA GLU A 98 8.51 -0.95 6.54
C GLU A 98 8.43 -2.28 5.82
N LEU A 99 7.51 -2.40 4.85
CA LEU A 99 7.37 -3.62 4.08
C LEU A 99 8.70 -3.95 3.38
N VAL A 100 9.30 -2.99 2.68
CA VAL A 100 10.61 -3.18 2.01
C VAL A 100 11.69 -3.58 3.02
N ALA A 101 11.74 -2.95 4.20
CA ALA A 101 12.71 -3.31 5.23
C ALA A 101 12.52 -4.76 5.74
N ALA A 102 11.28 -5.22 5.89
CA ALA A 102 10.97 -6.58 6.32
C ALA A 102 11.24 -7.63 5.22
N LEU A 103 11.08 -7.25 3.95
CA LEU A 103 11.32 -8.14 2.82
C LEU A 103 12.82 -8.37 2.53
N GLY A 104 13.67 -7.41 2.91
CA GLY A 104 15.10 -7.45 2.65
C GLY A 104 15.45 -7.00 1.23
N GLU A 105 16.51 -7.57 0.65
CA GLU A 105 16.96 -7.23 -0.70
C GLU A 105 15.90 -7.62 -1.75
N CYS A 106 15.32 -6.62 -2.42
CA CYS A 106 14.36 -6.78 -3.51
C CYS A 106 14.34 -5.55 -4.44
N GLU A 107 13.98 -5.73 -5.72
CA GLU A 107 13.68 -4.61 -6.61
C GLU A 107 12.28 -4.09 -6.31
N HIS A 108 12.09 -2.77 -6.29
CA HIS A 108 10.77 -2.17 -6.06
C HIS A 108 10.55 -0.96 -6.94
N ARG A 109 9.34 -0.85 -7.49
CA ARG A 109 8.88 0.30 -8.27
C ARG A 109 7.74 0.95 -7.52
N VAL A 110 7.99 2.12 -6.95
CA VAL A 110 7.01 2.86 -6.16
C VAL A 110 6.52 4.07 -6.94
N LYS A 111 5.21 4.25 -7.01
CA LYS A 111 4.57 5.47 -7.51
C LYS A 111 3.73 6.07 -6.40
N VAL A 112 3.81 7.38 -6.28
CA VAL A 112 2.98 8.15 -5.35
C VAL A 112 2.05 9.01 -6.17
N LEU A 113 0.75 8.87 -5.91
CA LEU A 113 -0.29 9.65 -6.56
C LEU A 113 -0.97 10.54 -5.52
N ASP A 114 -1.01 11.83 -5.80
CA ASP A 114 -1.84 12.75 -5.04
C ASP A 114 -3.30 12.62 -5.52
N ARG A 115 -4.22 12.57 -4.57
CA ARG A 115 -5.66 12.36 -4.78
C ARG A 115 -6.40 13.59 -4.30
N GLY A 116 -7.37 14.08 -5.06
CA GLY A 116 -8.22 15.20 -4.65
C GLY A 116 -7.60 16.59 -4.81
N VAL A 117 -6.39 16.69 -5.38
CA VAL A 117 -5.87 17.99 -5.86
C VAL A 117 -6.72 18.44 -7.05
N GLU A 118 -7.17 19.70 -7.06
CA GLU A 118 -7.82 20.27 -8.24
C GLU A 118 -6.92 20.05 -9.45
N CYS A 119 -7.46 19.37 -10.46
CA CYS A 119 -6.80 19.30 -11.75
C CYS A 119 -6.76 20.74 -12.27
N GLU A 120 -5.57 21.33 -12.43
CA GLU A 120 -5.44 22.44 -13.37
C GLU A 120 -5.82 21.86 -14.73
N VAL A 121 -7.11 21.98 -15.07
CA VAL A 121 -7.59 21.77 -16.42
C VAL A 121 -6.93 22.86 -17.24
N ASP A 122 -5.80 22.52 -17.85
CA ASP A 122 -5.22 23.34 -18.89
C ASP A 122 -6.27 23.39 -20.02
N ALA A 123 -7.04 24.47 -20.05
CA ALA A 123 -8.12 24.71 -21.01
C ALA A 123 -7.64 24.73 -22.47
N THR A 124 -6.33 24.56 -22.67
CA THR A 124 -5.64 24.55 -23.96
C THR A 124 -5.54 23.15 -24.59
N GLN A 125 -5.92 22.06 -23.91
CA GLN A 125 -5.88 20.69 -24.49
C GLN A 125 -7.23 20.11 -24.93
N LEU A 126 -8.30 20.91 -24.96
CA LEU A 126 -9.56 20.54 -25.62
C LEU A 126 -9.58 20.95 -27.10
N VAL A 127 -8.56 20.55 -27.89
CA VAL A 127 -8.68 20.45 -29.35
C VAL A 127 -7.71 19.35 -29.84
N GLY A 128 -8.25 18.28 -30.43
CA GLY A 128 -7.47 17.24 -31.11
C GLY A 128 -8.15 15.88 -31.11
#